data_AF-A0A972DTP2-F1
#
_entry.id   AF-A0A972DTP2-F1
#
_cell.length_a   1.000
_cell.length_b   1.000
_cell.length_c   1.000
_cell.angle_alpha   90.00
_cell.angle_beta   90.00
_cell.angle_gamma   90.00
#
_symmetry.space_group_name_H-M   'P 1'
#
loop_
_entity.id
_entity.type
_entity.pdbx_description
1 polymer ?
#
loop_
_entity_poly.entity_id
_entity_poly.type
_entity_poly.pdbx_seq_one_letter_code
_entity_poly.pdbx_strand_id
1 'polypeptide(L)'
;MNADLEAYLRGPAPVADDHYTNLQRQALAEVIQLSAEVVGPLESRIESDYEAARHKAQDRFDAERGRIELHRNTRGKEIQDHYDDRVEEIRANYEKQLSDVKVDIQYRRKKVNQTAVELEQRAEKEHQDQVLVAEFVAEGAVAKSTQRRQETESTVAGARHYLDGLEQQAGQLVRLYRQHGIEAHETVTPSAGGDYASQQALAEQHLATLKRLWTAQVFVGTRPALLAAGMVGVALILLAILYGLKVPGLPSAQIAYPIAAGIGLIAAGLAERVIWRKAKSQVRQTCGAFQNALAGARTALEQWCRSTLEGIETELGSSVQKKDVELRRAHETFETARANISRQRNTSLQEIEHRRVEAFDQLKKERDNALNQAQEQFEQERSALDQECRQRLAEIQQRYDSEMGECRSQYETSRQHLQQRWDEGLARVGALLSRASELDKTFVADWEHLIDRSPMMSDASASAVRFGTLRLDLKPLSESVRARAGQTLDTASLMELPAVLEFPRHCSMLLQSGREGRQEAIETLRATMARLFTSLPPGRVRFTIFDPVGLGESFAGFMHAGDYLESLVGGRIWTEAAQIRQQLEDLTGHMENVIQKYLRNEFETIEQYNEQAGELAEPYRFLVIADFPVNFN
;
A
#
# COMPACT_ATOMS: atom_id res chain seq x y z
N MET A 1 -32.78 48.18 -9.80
CA MET A 1 -32.56 49.15 -10.89
C MET A 1 -32.22 50.49 -10.23
N ASN A 2 -31.30 51.29 -10.77
CA ASN A 2 -30.89 52.57 -10.15
C ASN A 2 -32.00 53.64 -10.35
N ALA A 3 -32.18 54.53 -9.39
CA ALA A 3 -33.17 55.61 -9.43
C ALA A 3 -32.98 56.55 -10.63
N ASP A 4 -31.73 56.81 -11.04
CA ASP A 4 -31.44 57.66 -12.21
C ASP A 4 -31.87 57.01 -13.53
N LEU A 5 -31.63 55.70 -13.67
CA LEU A 5 -32.08 54.93 -14.84
C LEU A 5 -33.61 54.82 -14.84
N GLU A 6 -34.23 54.55 -13.69
CA GLU A 6 -35.70 54.54 -13.58
C GLU A 6 -36.33 55.88 -13.93
N ALA A 7 -35.74 56.99 -13.47
CA ALA A 7 -36.20 58.34 -13.80
C ALA A 7 -36.08 58.61 -15.31
N TYR A 8 -34.96 58.23 -15.92
CA TYR A 8 -34.74 58.36 -17.36
C TYR A 8 -35.75 57.55 -18.20
N LEU A 9 -36.00 56.30 -17.79
CA LEU A 9 -36.88 55.36 -18.48
C LEU A 9 -38.37 55.77 -18.42
N ARG A 10 -38.80 56.55 -17.41
CA ARG A 10 -40.19 57.04 -17.35
C ARG A 10 -40.54 57.99 -18.50
N GLY A 11 -39.53 58.63 -19.10
CA GLY A 11 -39.73 59.61 -20.18
C GLY A 11 -40.56 60.83 -19.76
N PRO A 12 -40.74 61.80 -20.68
CA PRO A 12 -41.64 62.92 -20.45
C PRO A 12 -43.10 62.47 -20.50
N ALA A 13 -43.95 63.14 -19.70
CA ALA A 13 -45.39 62.89 -19.72
C ALA A 13 -45.98 63.18 -21.13
N PRO A 14 -46.89 62.34 -21.63
CA PRO A 14 -47.57 62.62 -22.90
C PRO A 14 -48.41 63.89 -22.74
N VAL A 15 -48.18 64.88 -23.61
CA VAL A 15 -49.09 66.02 -23.75
C VAL A 15 -50.21 65.60 -24.69
N ALA A 16 -51.46 65.79 -24.28
CA ALA A 16 -52.65 65.29 -24.98
C ALA A 16 -53.03 66.08 -26.26
N ASP A 17 -52.15 66.95 -26.74
CA ASP A 17 -52.50 68.00 -27.70
C ASP A 17 -51.58 67.95 -28.93
N ASP A 18 -52.18 67.72 -30.09
CA ASP A 18 -51.53 67.47 -31.39
C ASP A 18 -50.96 68.73 -32.08
N HIS A 19 -50.91 69.85 -31.34
CA HIS A 19 -50.37 71.11 -31.83
C HIS A 19 -48.84 71.04 -32.08
N TYR A 20 -48.39 71.71 -33.15
CA TYR A 20 -47.02 71.62 -33.65
C TYR A 20 -45.97 72.12 -32.63
N THR A 21 -46.24 73.19 -31.91
CA THR A 21 -45.34 73.77 -30.91
C THR A 21 -45.22 72.88 -29.67
N ASN A 22 -46.26 72.11 -29.32
CA ASN A 22 -46.19 71.10 -28.26
C ASN A 22 -45.29 69.94 -28.70
N LEU A 23 -45.48 69.43 -29.93
CA LEU A 23 -44.61 68.41 -30.51
C LEU A 23 -43.16 68.90 -30.61
N GLN A 24 -42.96 70.17 -31.02
CA GLN A 24 -41.65 70.81 -31.08
C GLN A 24 -40.99 70.85 -29.70
N ARG A 25 -41.70 71.31 -28.67
CA ARG A 25 -41.18 71.34 -27.29
C ARG A 25 -40.81 69.94 -26.79
N GLN A 26 -41.65 68.93 -27.03
CA GLN A 26 -41.35 67.55 -26.64
C GLN A 26 -40.13 67.01 -27.36
N ALA A 27 -40.06 67.12 -28.68
CA ALA A 27 -38.94 66.61 -29.46
C ALA A 27 -37.61 67.32 -29.16
N LEU A 28 -37.62 68.64 -28.91
CA LEU A 28 -36.42 69.35 -28.47
C LEU A 28 -35.95 68.90 -27.09
N ALA A 29 -36.89 68.64 -26.16
CA ALA A 29 -36.55 68.05 -24.87
C ALA A 29 -35.96 66.64 -25.03
N GLU A 30 -36.48 65.83 -25.96
CA GLU A 30 -35.91 64.52 -26.29
C GLU A 30 -34.49 64.62 -26.83
N VAL A 31 -34.18 65.58 -27.69
CA VAL A 31 -32.80 65.78 -28.19
C VAL A 31 -31.82 66.01 -27.03
N ILE A 32 -32.23 66.74 -25.99
CA ILE A 32 -31.43 66.92 -24.78
C ILE A 32 -31.28 65.60 -24.00
N GLN A 33 -32.37 64.85 -23.82
CA GLN A 33 -32.36 63.55 -23.11
C GLN A 33 -31.57 62.46 -23.86
N LEU A 34 -31.45 62.58 -25.18
CA LEU A 34 -30.69 61.67 -26.03
C LEU A 34 -29.24 62.14 -26.25
N SER A 35 -28.84 63.25 -25.65
CA SER A 35 -27.49 63.79 -25.77
C SER A 35 -26.43 62.89 -25.15
N ALA A 36 -25.18 63.05 -25.59
CA ALA A 36 -24.04 62.33 -25.02
C ALA A 36 -23.86 62.60 -23.51
N GLU A 37 -24.22 63.79 -23.04
CA GLU A 37 -24.11 64.20 -21.63
C GLU A 37 -25.06 63.41 -20.73
N VAL A 38 -26.28 63.12 -21.19
CA VAL A 38 -27.27 62.37 -20.43
C VAL A 38 -27.10 60.86 -20.60
N VAL A 39 -26.88 60.40 -21.83
CA VAL A 39 -26.84 58.96 -22.15
C VAL A 39 -25.51 58.32 -21.73
N GLY A 40 -24.39 59.01 -21.89
CA GLY A 40 -23.05 58.46 -21.63
C GLY A 40 -22.87 57.91 -20.20
N PRO A 41 -23.26 58.66 -19.14
CA PRO A 41 -23.23 58.16 -17.77
C PRO A 41 -24.14 56.94 -17.53
N LEU A 42 -25.31 56.89 -18.16
CA LEU A 42 -26.26 55.77 -18.04
C LEU A 42 -25.69 54.49 -18.66
N GLU A 43 -25.11 54.58 -19.87
CA GLU A 43 -24.48 53.44 -20.53
C GLU A 43 -23.29 52.93 -19.73
N SER A 44 -22.38 53.84 -19.35
CA SER A 44 -21.19 53.50 -18.57
C SER A 44 -21.54 52.83 -17.25
N ARG A 45 -22.66 53.27 -16.63
CA ARG A 45 -23.15 52.68 -15.39
C ARG A 45 -23.67 51.26 -15.58
N ILE A 46 -24.48 51.02 -16.62
CA ILE A 46 -24.99 49.67 -16.92
C ILE A 46 -23.82 48.70 -17.18
N GLU A 47 -22.80 49.13 -17.93
CA GLU A 47 -21.60 48.31 -18.16
C GLU A 47 -20.81 48.07 -16.87
N SER A 48 -20.57 49.11 -16.08
CA SER A 48 -19.83 48.99 -14.82
C SER A 48 -20.55 48.08 -13.81
N ASP A 49 -21.88 48.21 -13.68
CA ASP A 49 -22.67 47.36 -12.78
C ASP A 49 -22.65 45.89 -13.26
N TYR A 50 -22.68 45.64 -14.57
CA TYR A 50 -22.55 44.29 -15.14
C TYR A 50 -21.17 43.68 -14.90
N GLU A 51 -20.10 44.43 -15.18
CA GLU A 51 -18.72 43.99 -14.93
C GLU A 51 -18.48 43.70 -13.45
N ALA A 52 -18.94 44.58 -12.56
CA ALA A 52 -18.81 44.39 -11.12
C ALA A 52 -19.56 43.15 -10.63
N ALA A 53 -20.78 42.91 -11.12
CA ALA A 53 -21.56 41.72 -10.77
C ALA A 53 -20.88 40.43 -11.27
N ARG A 54 -20.40 40.43 -12.52
CA ARG A 54 -19.66 39.32 -13.12
C ARG A 54 -18.37 39.00 -12.36
N HIS A 55 -17.57 40.02 -12.04
CA HIS A 55 -16.33 39.83 -11.27
C HIS A 55 -16.63 39.26 -9.88
N LYS A 56 -17.65 39.77 -9.20
CA LYS A 56 -18.06 39.27 -7.88
C LYS A 56 -18.49 37.80 -7.92
N ALA A 57 -19.23 37.38 -8.96
CA ALA A 57 -19.61 35.99 -9.16
C ALA A 57 -18.39 35.10 -9.44
N GLN A 58 -17.46 35.57 -10.28
CA GLN A 58 -16.21 34.88 -10.60
C GLN A 58 -15.32 34.70 -9.36
N ASP A 59 -15.06 35.78 -8.61
CA ASP A 59 -14.21 35.74 -7.42
C ASP A 59 -14.78 34.79 -6.35
N ARG A 60 -16.10 34.78 -6.18
CA ARG A 60 -16.79 33.84 -5.28
C ARG A 60 -16.59 32.39 -5.72
N PHE A 61 -16.80 32.10 -7.01
CA PHE A 61 -16.60 30.77 -7.55
C PHE A 61 -15.15 30.29 -7.39
N ASP A 62 -14.17 31.12 -7.74
CA ASP A 62 -12.76 30.77 -7.61
C ASP A 62 -12.35 30.54 -6.14
N ALA A 63 -12.86 31.37 -5.21
CA ALA A 63 -12.61 31.21 -3.79
C ALA A 63 -13.20 29.89 -3.23
N GLU A 64 -14.41 29.53 -3.62
CA GLU A 64 -15.04 28.28 -3.21
C GLU A 64 -14.40 27.05 -3.84
N ARG A 65 -14.07 27.11 -5.14
CA ARG A 65 -13.30 26.06 -5.82
C ARG A 65 -11.97 25.82 -5.10
N GLY A 66 -11.25 26.89 -4.77
CA GLY A 66 -10.00 26.81 -4.03
C GLY A 66 -10.16 26.17 -2.64
N ARG A 67 -11.26 26.43 -1.92
CA ARG A 67 -11.57 25.77 -0.65
C ARG A 67 -11.83 24.26 -0.82
N ILE A 68 -12.53 23.86 -1.87
CA ILE A 68 -12.80 22.43 -2.16
C ILE A 68 -11.50 21.72 -2.53
N GLU A 69 -10.64 22.33 -3.35
CA GLU A 69 -9.33 21.78 -3.72
C GLU A 69 -8.42 21.63 -2.49
N LEU A 70 -8.37 22.65 -1.63
CA LEU A 70 -7.62 22.57 -0.37
C LEU A 70 -8.15 21.44 0.52
N HIS A 71 -9.47 21.35 0.68
CA HIS A 71 -10.10 20.27 1.45
C HIS A 71 -9.76 18.89 0.89
N ARG A 72 -9.82 18.71 -0.44
CA ARG A 72 -9.44 17.47 -1.11
C ARG A 72 -7.99 17.09 -0.84
N ASN A 73 -7.08 18.05 -0.93
CA ASN A 73 -5.65 17.81 -0.71
C ASN A 73 -5.35 17.47 0.75
N THR A 74 -5.89 18.24 1.71
CA THR A 74 -5.69 17.99 3.13
C THR A 74 -6.28 16.66 3.55
N ARG A 75 -7.55 16.41 3.22
CA ARG A 75 -8.23 15.17 3.61
C ARG A 75 -7.67 13.95 2.87
N GLY A 76 -7.31 14.11 1.60
CA GLY A 76 -6.65 13.06 0.83
C GLY A 76 -5.29 12.67 1.42
N LYS A 77 -4.52 13.64 1.94
CA LYS A 77 -3.29 13.38 2.66
C LYS A 77 -3.54 12.65 4.00
N GLU A 78 -4.52 13.09 4.78
CA GLU A 78 -4.89 12.42 6.03
C GLU A 78 -5.29 10.94 5.81
N ILE A 79 -6.06 10.65 4.76
CA ILE A 79 -6.45 9.28 4.39
C ILE A 79 -5.22 8.46 3.98
N GLN A 80 -4.28 9.06 3.22
CA GLN A 80 -3.04 8.42 2.83
C GLN A 80 -2.15 8.11 4.04
N ASP A 81 -1.93 9.10 4.91
CA ASP A 81 -1.10 8.95 6.11
C ASP A 81 -1.68 7.86 7.03
N HIS A 82 -3.01 7.82 7.22
CA HIS A 82 -3.69 6.78 8.01
C HIS A 82 -3.55 5.38 7.39
N TYR A 83 -3.61 5.26 6.06
CA TYR A 83 -3.36 3.99 5.37
C TYR A 83 -1.91 3.53 5.54
N ASP A 84 -0.94 4.42 5.36
CA ASP A 84 0.48 4.11 5.50
C ASP A 84 0.82 3.68 6.94
N ASP A 85 0.30 4.39 7.95
CA ASP A 85 0.43 4.01 9.36
C ASP A 85 -0.15 2.62 9.63
N ARG A 86 -1.32 2.32 9.05
CA ARG A 86 -1.97 1.01 9.21
C ARG A 86 -1.18 -0.11 8.55
N VAL A 87 -0.60 0.13 7.38
CA VAL A 87 0.27 -0.84 6.68
C VAL A 87 1.54 -1.11 7.50
N GLU A 88 2.16 -0.08 8.06
CA GLU A 88 3.35 -0.23 8.91
C GLU A 88 3.02 -0.97 10.21
N GLU A 89 1.86 -0.71 10.84
CA GLU A 89 1.39 -1.48 12.00
C GLU A 89 1.24 -2.98 11.68
N ILE A 90 0.61 -3.31 10.53
CA ILE A 90 0.44 -4.69 10.07
C ILE A 90 1.80 -5.35 9.83
N ARG A 91 2.75 -4.64 9.19
CA ARG A 91 4.12 -5.14 8.94
C ARG A 91 4.86 -5.41 10.24
N ALA A 92 4.86 -4.46 11.17
CA ALA A 92 5.52 -4.59 12.46
C ALA A 92 4.95 -5.76 13.28
N ASN A 93 3.62 -5.92 13.28
CA ASN A 93 2.99 -7.04 13.97
C ASN A 93 3.36 -8.40 13.33
N TYR A 94 3.37 -8.48 12.00
CA TYR A 94 3.81 -9.68 11.27
C TYR A 94 5.27 -10.03 11.55
N GLU A 95 6.18 -9.06 11.53
CA GLU A 95 7.60 -9.29 11.84
C GLU A 95 7.81 -9.78 13.26
N LYS A 96 7.10 -9.19 14.23
CA LYS A 96 7.12 -9.63 15.64
C LYS A 96 6.65 -11.07 15.76
N GLN A 97 5.48 -11.40 15.22
CA GLN A 97 4.93 -12.77 15.26
C GLN A 97 5.85 -13.78 14.54
N LEU A 98 6.43 -13.39 13.41
CA LEU A 98 7.38 -14.21 12.66
C LEU A 98 8.64 -14.50 13.50
N SER A 99 9.15 -13.49 14.22
CA SER A 99 10.28 -13.65 15.14
C SER A 99 9.94 -14.61 16.28
N ASP A 100 8.77 -14.43 16.92
CA ASP A 100 8.33 -15.27 18.02
C ASP A 100 8.20 -16.75 17.60
N VAL A 101 7.61 -17.01 16.43
CA VAL A 101 7.52 -18.38 15.88
C VAL A 101 8.92 -18.95 15.55
N LYS A 102 9.83 -18.14 14.99
CA LYS A 102 11.21 -18.59 14.73
C LYS A 102 11.93 -19.01 16.01
N VAL A 103 11.79 -18.22 17.08
CA VAL A 103 12.40 -18.52 18.38
C VAL A 103 11.79 -19.80 18.99
N ASP A 104 10.47 -19.96 18.96
CA ASP A 104 9.81 -21.19 19.46
C ASP A 104 10.27 -22.44 18.69
N ILE A 105 10.33 -22.37 17.35
CA ILE A 105 10.80 -23.49 16.52
C ILE A 105 12.27 -23.82 16.80
N GLN A 106 13.15 -22.82 16.93
CA GLN A 106 14.55 -23.03 17.31
C GLN A 106 14.69 -23.68 18.69
N TYR A 107 13.91 -23.21 19.67
CA TYR A 107 13.90 -23.77 21.02
C TYR A 107 13.47 -25.24 21.00
N ARG A 108 12.37 -25.58 20.31
CA ARG A 108 11.90 -26.97 20.17
C ARG A 108 12.92 -27.86 19.47
N ARG A 109 13.54 -27.37 18.39
CA ARG A 109 14.58 -28.11 17.65
C ARG A 109 15.80 -28.38 18.54
N LYS A 110 16.24 -27.39 19.31
CA LYS A 110 17.32 -27.55 20.29
C LYS A 110 16.95 -28.59 21.35
N LYS A 111 15.73 -28.55 21.89
CA LYS A 111 15.25 -29.51 22.88
C LYS A 111 15.23 -30.94 22.36
N VAL A 112 14.68 -31.17 21.15
CA VAL A 112 14.67 -32.50 20.52
C VAL A 112 16.10 -33.03 20.29
N ASN A 113 17.00 -32.18 19.79
CA ASN A 113 18.40 -32.57 19.60
C ASN A 113 19.09 -32.89 20.93
N GLN A 114 18.86 -32.10 21.98
CA GLN A 114 19.43 -32.33 23.29
C GLN A 114 18.93 -33.65 23.90
N THR A 115 17.63 -33.92 23.84
CA THR A 115 17.05 -35.19 24.30
C THR A 115 17.61 -36.38 23.50
N ALA A 116 17.83 -36.23 22.20
CA ALA A 116 18.45 -37.29 21.38
C ALA A 116 19.90 -37.56 21.81
N VAL A 117 20.70 -36.52 22.08
CA VAL A 117 22.09 -36.67 22.58
C VAL A 117 22.09 -37.34 23.96
N GLU A 118 21.18 -36.95 24.86
CA GLU A 118 21.07 -37.58 26.18
C GLU A 118 20.68 -39.07 26.09
N LEU A 119 19.80 -39.43 25.15
CA LEU A 119 19.43 -40.83 24.90
C LEU A 119 20.57 -41.62 24.23
N GLU A 120 21.30 -41.02 23.28
CA GLU A 120 22.49 -41.64 22.67
C GLU A 120 23.58 -41.90 23.71
N GLN A 121 23.88 -40.94 24.59
CA GLN A 121 24.84 -41.10 25.68
C GLN A 121 24.43 -42.19 26.68
N ARG A 122 23.13 -42.31 26.99
CA ARG A 122 22.63 -43.40 27.84
C ARG A 122 22.80 -44.76 27.16
N ALA A 123 22.44 -44.87 25.88
CA ALA A 123 22.61 -46.10 25.12
C ALA A 123 24.10 -46.49 24.97
N GLU A 124 24.99 -45.52 24.78
CA GLU A 124 26.43 -45.73 24.71
C GLU A 124 26.99 -46.22 26.05
N LYS A 125 26.55 -45.63 27.16
CA LYS A 125 26.93 -46.07 28.49
C LYS A 125 26.45 -47.49 28.79
N GLU A 126 25.19 -47.82 28.47
CA GLU A 126 24.66 -49.17 28.63
C GLU A 126 25.42 -50.20 27.76
N HIS A 127 25.81 -49.81 26.53
CA HIS A 127 26.66 -50.64 25.68
C HIS A 127 28.04 -50.87 26.30
N GLN A 128 28.71 -49.81 26.78
CA GLN A 128 30.01 -49.91 27.46
C GLN A 128 29.93 -50.79 28.71
N ASP A 129 28.87 -50.66 29.52
CA ASP A 129 28.65 -51.48 30.71
C ASP A 129 28.47 -52.96 30.34
N GLN A 130 27.72 -53.27 29.27
CA GLN A 130 27.53 -54.65 28.77
C GLN A 130 28.83 -55.26 28.22
N VAL A 131 29.62 -54.47 27.48
CA VAL A 131 30.94 -54.88 26.97
C VAL A 131 31.89 -55.17 28.12
N LEU A 132 31.95 -54.29 29.13
CA LEU A 132 32.80 -54.46 30.31
C LEU A 132 32.44 -55.73 31.09
N VAL A 133 31.15 -56.02 31.30
CA VAL A 133 30.70 -57.24 31.96
C VAL A 133 31.12 -58.48 31.16
N ALA A 134 30.99 -58.45 29.83
CA ALA A 134 31.41 -59.55 28.97
C ALA A 134 32.94 -59.77 28.99
N GLU A 135 33.73 -58.70 29.02
CA GLU A 135 35.19 -58.75 29.15
C GLU A 135 35.64 -59.28 30.51
N PHE A 136 35.05 -58.79 31.61
CA PHE A 136 35.41 -59.22 32.97
C PHE A 136 35.11 -60.72 33.21
N VAL A 137 33.98 -61.22 32.70
CA VAL A 137 33.65 -62.66 32.76
C VAL A 137 34.63 -63.50 31.95
N ALA A 138 35.10 -63.00 30.80
CA ALA A 138 36.09 -63.68 29.98
C ALA A 138 37.49 -63.67 30.61
N GLU A 139 37.93 -62.55 31.17
CA GLU A 139 39.20 -62.45 31.91
C GLU A 139 39.22 -63.38 33.14
N GLY A 140 38.11 -63.43 33.88
CA GLY A 140 37.94 -64.37 34.99
C GLY A 140 38.03 -65.85 34.55
N ALA A 141 37.54 -66.19 33.37
CA ALA A 141 37.65 -67.53 32.80
C ALA A 141 39.08 -67.86 32.34
N VAL A 142 39.77 -66.90 31.70
CA VAL A 142 41.18 -67.03 31.29
C VAL A 142 42.08 -67.22 32.51
N ALA A 143 41.94 -66.39 33.55
CA ALA A 143 42.71 -66.51 34.79
C ALA A 143 42.50 -67.86 35.49
N LYS A 144 41.26 -68.38 35.50
CA LYS A 144 40.94 -69.69 36.08
C LYS A 144 41.54 -70.86 35.27
N SER A 145 41.60 -70.74 33.94
CA SER A 145 42.21 -71.75 33.07
C SER A 145 43.73 -71.81 33.17
N THR A 146 44.41 -70.67 33.31
CA THR A 146 45.88 -70.60 33.44
C THR A 146 46.35 -71.16 34.77
N GLN A 147 45.61 -70.91 35.86
CA GLN A 147 45.86 -71.51 37.16
C GLN A 147 45.73 -73.05 37.12
N ARG A 148 44.64 -73.59 36.55
CA ARG A 148 44.44 -75.05 36.43
C ARG A 148 45.49 -75.73 35.55
N ARG A 149 45.97 -75.05 34.50
CA ARG A 149 47.05 -75.54 33.66
C ARG A 149 48.37 -75.69 34.44
N GLN A 150 48.73 -74.69 35.24
CA GLN A 150 49.92 -74.75 36.10
C GLN A 150 49.82 -75.84 37.18
N GLU A 151 48.65 -76.02 37.80
CA GLU A 151 48.40 -77.09 38.77
C GLU A 151 48.54 -78.49 38.12
N THR A 152 48.08 -78.66 36.88
CA THR A 152 48.17 -79.94 36.13
C THR A 152 49.62 -80.25 35.71
N GLU A 153 50.37 -79.25 35.24
CA GLU A 153 51.78 -79.42 34.85
C GLU A 153 52.67 -79.77 36.07
N SER A 154 52.40 -79.17 37.24
CA SER A 154 53.14 -79.47 38.48
C SER A 154 52.86 -80.86 39.05
N THR A 155 51.62 -81.36 38.95
CA THR A 155 51.27 -82.73 39.38
C THR A 155 51.90 -83.80 38.48
N VAL A 156 51.97 -83.57 37.16
CA VAL A 156 52.66 -84.47 36.22
C VAL A 156 54.17 -84.51 36.46
N ALA A 157 54.79 -83.37 36.77
CA ALA A 157 56.22 -83.31 37.10
C ALA A 157 56.56 -84.11 38.37
N GLY A 158 55.72 -84.03 39.41
CA GLY A 158 55.87 -84.82 40.64
C GLY A 158 55.73 -86.33 40.40
N ALA A 159 54.76 -86.75 39.58
CA ALA A 159 54.54 -88.15 39.22
C ALA A 159 55.71 -88.76 38.43
N ARG A 160 56.32 -88.01 37.51
CA ARG A 160 57.52 -88.46 36.76
C ARG A 160 58.71 -88.73 37.67
N HIS A 161 59.01 -87.80 38.59
CA HIS A 161 60.09 -87.99 39.56
C HIS A 161 59.91 -89.23 40.45
N TYR A 162 58.68 -89.58 40.79
CA TYR A 162 58.37 -90.76 41.59
C TYR A 162 58.61 -92.07 40.83
N LEU A 163 58.19 -92.15 39.55
CA LEU A 163 58.44 -93.31 38.69
C LEU A 163 59.94 -93.56 38.44
N ASP A 164 60.74 -92.50 38.27
CA ASP A 164 62.21 -92.61 38.11
C ASP A 164 62.89 -93.18 39.37
N GLY A 165 62.36 -92.88 40.55
CA GLY A 165 62.83 -93.43 41.82
C GLY A 165 62.61 -94.94 41.95
N LEU A 166 61.49 -95.46 41.42
CA LEU A 166 61.21 -96.91 41.41
C LEU A 166 62.18 -97.67 40.48
N GLU A 167 62.54 -97.08 39.34
CA GLU A 167 63.50 -97.65 38.39
C GLU A 167 64.91 -97.79 38.98
N GLN A 168 65.39 -96.77 39.70
CA GLN A 168 66.69 -96.81 40.38
C GLN A 168 66.78 -97.93 41.43
N GLN A 169 65.72 -98.17 42.22
CA GLN A 169 65.71 -99.22 43.23
C GLN A 169 65.79 -100.63 42.62
N ALA A 170 65.09 -100.86 41.50
CA ALA A 170 65.18 -102.14 40.77
C ALA A 170 66.60 -102.38 40.22
N GLY A 171 67.22 -101.33 39.66
CA GLY A 171 68.59 -101.39 39.13
C GLY A 171 69.65 -101.76 40.17
N GLN A 172 69.51 -101.29 41.42
CA GLN A 172 70.40 -101.65 42.52
C GLN A 172 70.26 -103.13 42.94
N LEU A 173 69.04 -103.67 42.97
CA LEU A 173 68.76 -105.07 43.31
C LEU A 173 69.34 -106.06 42.29
N VAL A 174 69.24 -105.76 41.00
CA VAL A 174 69.80 -106.61 39.94
C VAL A 174 71.33 -106.66 40.02
N ARG A 175 71.99 -105.55 40.39
CA ARG A 175 73.46 -105.51 40.62
C ARG A 175 73.88 -106.38 41.81
N LEU A 176 73.11 -106.37 42.90
CA LEU A 176 73.37 -107.19 44.10
C LEU A 176 73.27 -108.70 43.84
N TYR A 177 72.44 -109.13 42.89
CA TYR A 177 72.33 -110.54 42.47
C TYR A 177 73.43 -111.00 41.49
N ARG A 178 74.46 -110.17 41.25
CA ARG A 178 75.59 -110.43 40.33
C ARG A 178 75.18 -110.81 38.90
N GLN A 179 73.95 -110.51 38.50
CA GLN A 179 73.47 -110.71 37.13
C GLN A 179 73.79 -109.46 36.31
N HIS A 180 74.90 -109.48 35.59
CA HIS A 180 75.30 -108.41 34.68
C HIS A 180 74.73 -108.68 33.28
N GLY A 181 74.23 -107.64 32.61
CA GLY A 181 73.82 -107.70 31.21
C GLY A 181 72.43 -108.31 30.94
N ILE A 182 71.41 -107.94 31.73
CA ILE A 182 70.02 -108.13 31.30
C ILE A 182 69.65 -106.93 30.45
N GLU A 183 70.07 -106.94 29.19
CA GLU A 183 69.45 -106.09 28.17
C GLU A 183 68.07 -106.66 27.86
N ALA A 184 67.04 -105.96 28.29
CA ALA A 184 65.67 -106.24 27.89
C ALA A 184 65.43 -105.58 26.53
N HIS A 185 65.82 -106.27 25.48
CA HIS A 185 65.21 -106.09 24.16
C HIS A 185 64.25 -107.25 23.93
N GLU A 186 62.98 -107.00 24.22
CA GLU A 186 61.86 -107.59 23.48
C GLU A 186 60.65 -106.68 23.73
N THR A 187 60.23 -106.01 22.65
CA THR A 187 59.02 -105.20 22.59
C THR A 187 57.81 -106.04 22.94
N VAL A 188 57.24 -105.78 24.11
CA VAL A 188 55.88 -106.19 24.46
C VAL A 188 55.05 -104.94 24.58
N THR A 189 53.99 -104.87 23.78
CA THR A 189 52.93 -103.85 23.84
C THR A 189 52.42 -103.68 25.28
N PRO A 190 52.35 -102.45 25.82
CA PRO A 190 51.76 -102.21 27.13
C PRO A 190 50.29 -102.64 27.12
N SER A 191 49.82 -103.30 28.19
CA SER A 191 48.41 -103.63 28.33
C SER A 191 47.60 -102.35 28.44
N ALA A 192 46.79 -102.06 27.43
CA ALA A 192 45.82 -100.98 27.48
C ALA A 192 44.77 -101.28 28.57
N GLY A 193 44.63 -100.39 29.57
CA GLY A 193 43.45 -100.40 30.44
C GLY A 193 43.66 -100.23 31.94
N GLY A 194 44.66 -99.45 32.39
CA GLY A 194 44.78 -99.07 33.80
C GLY A 194 45.01 -97.58 33.98
N ASP A 195 44.32 -96.95 34.93
CA ASP A 195 44.59 -95.59 35.40
C ASP A 195 46.03 -95.49 35.95
N TYR A 196 46.66 -94.31 35.89
CA TYR A 196 48.05 -94.08 36.33
C TYR A 196 48.32 -94.70 37.71
N ALA A 197 47.41 -94.52 38.66
CA ALA A 197 47.51 -95.09 40.00
C ALA A 197 47.56 -96.63 40.03
N SER A 198 46.85 -97.30 39.11
CA SER A 198 46.81 -98.77 39.04
C SER A 198 48.08 -99.38 38.45
N GLN A 199 48.67 -98.74 37.43
CA GLN A 199 49.93 -99.15 36.82
C GLN A 199 51.13 -98.89 37.75
N GLN A 200 51.07 -97.80 38.53
CA GLN A 200 52.04 -97.52 39.59
C GLN A 200 52.05 -98.62 40.67
N ALA A 201 50.87 -99.04 41.17
CA ALA A 201 50.75 -100.10 42.17
C ALA A 201 51.27 -101.46 41.66
N LEU A 202 51.06 -101.77 40.38
CA LEU A 202 51.60 -102.96 39.72
C LEU A 202 53.13 -102.95 39.65
N ALA A 203 53.74 -101.79 39.34
CA ALA A 203 55.20 -101.64 39.33
C ALA A 203 55.80 -101.85 40.74
N GLU A 204 55.17 -101.30 41.78
CA GLU A 204 55.60 -101.50 43.17
C GLU A 204 55.49 -102.97 43.62
N GLN A 205 54.43 -103.67 43.22
CA GLN A 205 54.23 -105.09 43.52
C GLN A 205 55.30 -105.98 42.87
N HIS A 206 55.68 -105.71 41.62
CA HIS A 206 56.74 -106.43 40.95
C HIS A 206 58.13 -106.16 41.57
N LEU A 207 58.40 -104.93 42.01
CA LEU A 207 59.61 -104.57 42.76
C LEU A 207 59.70 -105.32 44.11
N ALA A 208 58.58 -105.41 44.84
CA ALA A 208 58.50 -106.17 46.10
C ALA A 208 58.71 -107.67 45.89
N THR A 209 58.19 -108.21 44.78
CA THR A 209 58.39 -109.62 44.40
C THR A 209 59.85 -109.90 44.02
N LEU A 210 60.51 -108.94 43.37
CA LEU A 210 61.95 -109.00 43.05
C LEU A 210 62.82 -109.11 44.31
N LYS A 211 62.46 -108.39 45.40
CA LYS A 211 63.19 -108.41 46.68
C LYS A 211 63.13 -109.77 47.41
N ARG A 212 62.09 -110.58 47.18
CA ARG A 212 61.78 -111.81 47.94
C ARG A 212 62.23 -113.13 47.28
N LEU A 213 62.95 -113.08 46.17
CA LEU A 213 63.42 -114.26 45.43
C LEU A 213 64.52 -115.03 46.18
N TRP A 214 64.12 -116.10 46.89
CA TRP A 214 65.02 -116.95 47.68
C TRP A 214 66.11 -117.64 46.85
N THR A 215 65.80 -118.03 45.61
CA THR A 215 66.72 -118.72 44.69
C THR A 215 67.93 -117.87 44.26
N ALA A 216 67.80 -116.54 44.29
CA ALA A 216 68.90 -115.60 44.03
C ALA A 216 69.68 -115.23 45.31
N GLN A 217 69.03 -115.30 46.48
CA GLN A 217 69.65 -114.94 47.77
C GLN A 217 70.68 -115.96 48.29
N VAL A 218 70.68 -117.21 47.80
CA VAL A 218 71.68 -118.24 48.18
C VAL A 218 73.09 -117.86 47.72
N PHE A 219 73.21 -117.01 46.70
CA PHE A 219 74.49 -116.53 46.15
C PHE A 219 74.96 -115.20 46.75
N VAL A 220 74.33 -114.75 47.85
CA VAL A 220 74.63 -113.49 48.53
C VAL A 220 75.20 -113.80 49.92
N GLY A 221 76.48 -113.47 50.14
CA GLY A 221 77.18 -113.63 51.43
C GLY A 221 77.88 -114.98 51.64
N THR A 222 78.11 -115.39 52.89
CA THR A 222 78.96 -116.53 53.30
C THR A 222 78.33 -117.93 53.11
N ARG A 223 77.10 -118.00 52.59
CA ARG A 223 76.27 -119.21 52.47
C ARG A 223 76.76 -120.28 51.46
N PRO A 224 77.46 -119.96 50.35
CA PRO A 224 77.98 -120.98 49.42
C PRO A 224 79.02 -121.91 50.07
N ALA A 225 79.81 -121.39 51.00
CA ALA A 225 80.86 -122.16 51.68
C ALA A 225 80.28 -123.25 52.62
N LEU A 226 79.09 -123.02 53.20
CA LEU A 226 78.44 -123.97 54.09
C LEU A 226 77.86 -125.19 53.35
N LEU A 227 77.36 -125.00 52.12
CA LEU A 227 76.84 -126.11 51.30
C LEU A 227 77.95 -127.04 50.82
N ALA A 228 79.13 -126.50 50.49
CA ALA A 228 80.29 -127.30 50.08
C ALA A 228 80.83 -128.16 51.24
N ALA A 229 80.88 -127.63 52.46
CA ALA A 229 81.37 -128.36 53.64
C ALA A 229 80.46 -129.54 54.04
N GLY A 230 79.13 -129.36 53.94
CA GLY A 230 78.16 -130.41 54.29
C GLY A 230 78.26 -131.67 53.41
N MET A 231 78.46 -131.49 52.10
CA MET A 231 78.56 -132.61 51.14
C MET A 231 79.83 -133.44 51.32
N VAL A 232 80.95 -132.79 51.64
CA VAL A 232 82.24 -133.47 51.92
C VAL A 232 82.16 -134.27 53.23
N GLY A 233 81.48 -133.73 54.25
CA GLY A 233 81.27 -134.43 55.52
C GLY A 233 80.48 -135.73 55.38
N VAL A 234 79.41 -135.75 54.57
CA VAL A 234 78.58 -136.95 54.35
C VAL A 234 79.36 -138.06 53.66
N ALA A 235 80.19 -137.72 52.67
CA ALA A 235 81.01 -138.70 51.94
C ALA A 235 82.09 -139.35 52.84
N LEU A 236 82.68 -138.58 53.75
CA LEU A 236 83.71 -139.07 54.68
C LEU A 236 83.12 -139.98 55.77
N ILE A 237 81.90 -139.70 56.24
CA ILE A 237 81.20 -140.53 57.22
C ILE A 237 80.82 -141.89 56.61
N LEU A 238 80.32 -141.91 55.37
CA LEU A 238 79.98 -143.13 54.64
C LEU A 238 81.20 -144.04 54.45
N LEU A 239 82.37 -143.45 54.17
CA LEU A 239 83.62 -144.18 54.02
C LEU A 239 84.14 -144.75 55.35
N ALA A 240 83.99 -144.02 56.46
CA ALA A 240 84.35 -144.50 57.80
C ALA A 240 83.50 -145.71 58.23
N ILE A 241 82.21 -145.70 57.89
CA ILE A 241 81.29 -146.83 58.15
C ILE A 241 81.72 -148.08 57.36
N LEU A 242 82.15 -147.91 56.12
CA LEU A 242 82.63 -149.01 55.27
C LEU A 242 83.91 -149.69 55.81
N TYR A 243 84.84 -148.92 56.41
CA TYR A 243 86.03 -149.52 57.07
C TYR A 243 85.71 -150.20 58.41
N GLY A 244 84.71 -149.72 59.15
CA GLY A 244 84.25 -150.35 60.40
C GLY A 244 83.66 -151.76 60.18
N LEU A 245 83.13 -152.03 58.98
CA LEU A 245 82.47 -153.29 58.62
C LEU A 245 83.43 -154.39 58.11
N LYS A 246 84.76 -154.16 58.08
CA LYS A 246 85.79 -155.11 57.59
C LYS A 246 85.44 -155.81 56.26
N VAL A 247 84.93 -155.06 55.30
CA VAL A 247 84.60 -155.59 53.96
C VAL A 247 85.89 -156.00 53.22
N PRO A 248 86.00 -157.24 52.68
CA PRO A 248 87.20 -157.68 51.97
C PRO A 248 87.32 -156.98 50.61
N GLY A 249 88.52 -156.52 50.26
CA GLY A 249 88.83 -155.87 48.97
C GLY A 249 88.96 -154.34 49.01
N LEU A 250 88.79 -153.70 50.18
CA LEU A 250 89.08 -152.27 50.32
C LEU A 250 90.59 -152.00 50.37
N PRO A 251 91.09 -151.00 49.62
CA PRO A 251 92.49 -150.57 49.68
C PRO A 251 92.85 -150.07 51.10
N SER A 252 94.12 -149.77 51.38
CA SER A 252 94.48 -149.27 52.71
C SER A 252 93.82 -147.91 53.00
N ALA A 253 93.48 -147.64 54.27
CA ALA A 253 92.73 -146.45 54.67
C ALA A 253 93.38 -145.12 54.23
N GLN A 254 94.71 -145.11 54.06
CA GLN A 254 95.44 -143.92 53.60
C GLN A 254 95.11 -143.52 52.15
N ILE A 255 94.60 -144.42 51.31
CA ILE A 255 94.24 -144.16 49.91
C ILE A 255 92.76 -143.83 49.76
N ALA A 256 91.89 -144.42 50.57
CA ALA A 256 90.44 -144.28 50.39
C ALA A 256 89.88 -142.92 50.83
N TYR A 257 90.39 -142.35 51.94
CA TYR A 257 89.95 -141.04 52.45
C TYR A 257 90.10 -139.88 51.45
N PRO A 258 91.24 -139.70 50.75
CA PRO A 258 91.38 -138.61 49.78
C PRO A 258 90.46 -138.75 48.56
N ILE A 259 90.12 -139.99 48.14
CA ILE A 259 89.22 -140.22 47.00
C ILE A 259 87.78 -139.83 47.34
N ALA A 260 87.30 -140.16 48.54
CA ALA A 260 85.95 -139.78 48.98
C ALA A 260 85.78 -138.25 49.11
N ALA A 261 86.80 -137.55 49.60
CA ALA A 261 86.82 -136.09 49.64
C ALA A 261 86.75 -135.48 48.23
N GLY A 262 87.42 -136.09 47.25
CA GLY A 262 87.37 -135.67 45.84
C GLY A 262 85.99 -135.82 45.21
N ILE A 263 85.28 -136.92 45.47
CA ILE A 263 83.92 -137.16 44.95
C ILE A 263 82.90 -136.17 45.55
N GLY A 264 83.03 -135.85 46.84
CA GLY A 264 82.18 -134.86 47.51
C GLY A 264 82.29 -133.45 46.91
N LEU A 265 83.49 -133.04 46.51
CA LEU A 265 83.72 -131.74 45.86
C LEU A 265 83.12 -131.66 44.45
N ILE A 266 83.17 -132.74 43.67
CA ILE A 266 82.59 -132.77 42.32
C ILE A 266 81.05 -132.70 42.38
N ALA A 267 80.42 -133.38 43.34
CA ALA A 267 78.98 -133.31 43.54
C ALA A 267 78.50 -131.92 43.96
N ALA A 268 79.28 -131.20 44.78
CA ALA A 268 79.00 -129.82 45.17
C ALA A 268 79.03 -128.85 43.96
N GLY A 269 80.01 -129.00 43.06
CA GLY A 269 80.12 -128.16 41.86
C GLY A 269 78.98 -128.38 40.83
N LEU A 270 78.42 -129.58 40.75
CA LEU A 270 77.26 -129.88 39.88
C LEU A 270 75.96 -129.27 40.42
N ALA A 271 75.74 -129.33 41.74
CA ALA A 271 74.58 -128.74 42.39
C ALA A 271 74.55 -127.21 42.25
N GLU A 272 75.71 -126.56 42.40
CA GLU A 272 75.88 -125.11 42.26
C GLU A 272 75.47 -124.61 40.85
N ARG A 273 75.81 -125.38 39.81
CA ARG A 273 75.54 -125.03 38.41
C ARG A 273 74.05 -125.12 38.03
N VAL A 274 73.31 -126.03 38.65
CA VAL A 274 71.86 -126.19 38.41
C VAL A 274 71.05 -125.07 39.07
N ILE A 275 71.41 -124.70 40.29
CA ILE A 275 70.74 -123.62 41.04
C ILE A 275 70.97 -122.27 40.35
N TRP A 276 72.16 -122.01 39.81
CA TRP A 276 72.47 -120.79 39.08
C TRP A 276 71.64 -120.60 37.80
N ARG A 277 71.41 -121.67 37.02
CA ARG A 277 70.53 -121.62 35.83
C ARG A 277 69.08 -121.31 36.19
N LYS A 278 68.57 -121.87 37.29
CA LYS A 278 67.19 -121.63 37.75
C LYS A 278 66.99 -120.22 38.30
N ALA A 279 67.98 -119.68 39.01
CA ALA A 279 67.99 -118.31 39.52
C ALA A 279 68.06 -117.25 38.38
N LYS A 280 68.82 -117.52 37.30
CA LYS A 280 68.90 -116.62 36.13
C LYS A 280 67.57 -116.50 35.38
N SER A 281 66.81 -117.59 35.27
CA SER A 281 65.49 -117.58 34.60
C SER A 281 64.44 -116.80 35.39
N GLN A 282 64.38 -116.99 36.73
CA GLN A 282 63.38 -116.34 37.58
C GLN A 282 63.61 -114.83 37.73
N VAL A 283 64.85 -114.37 37.81
CA VAL A 283 65.15 -112.93 37.91
C VAL A 283 64.81 -112.20 36.59
N ARG A 284 65.05 -112.83 35.43
CA ARG A 284 64.76 -112.22 34.13
C ARG A 284 63.25 -112.04 33.88
N GLN A 285 62.42 -113.01 34.27
CA GLN A 285 60.96 -112.92 34.10
C GLN A 285 60.33 -111.83 34.99
N THR A 286 60.74 -111.75 36.26
CA THR A 286 60.21 -110.75 37.21
C THR A 286 60.71 -109.34 36.89
N CYS A 287 61.93 -109.20 36.37
CA CYS A 287 62.47 -107.91 35.92
C CYS A 287 61.77 -107.39 34.63
N GLY A 288 61.48 -108.28 33.67
CA GLY A 288 60.70 -107.92 32.48
C GLY A 288 59.27 -107.49 32.81
N ALA A 289 58.61 -108.17 33.77
CA ALA A 289 57.29 -107.77 34.25
C ALA A 289 57.28 -106.38 34.94
N PHE A 290 58.32 -106.08 35.72
CA PHE A 290 58.50 -104.76 36.34
C PHE A 290 58.68 -103.65 35.31
N GLN A 291 59.53 -103.87 34.30
CA GLN A 291 59.79 -102.87 33.24
C GLN A 291 58.54 -102.59 32.40
N ASN A 292 57.73 -103.61 32.11
CA ASN A 292 56.46 -103.43 31.40
C ASN A 292 55.44 -102.61 32.21
N ALA A 293 55.33 -102.83 33.52
CA ALA A 293 54.46 -102.04 34.40
C ALA A 293 54.93 -100.57 34.50
N LEU A 294 56.25 -100.32 34.53
CA LEU A 294 56.82 -98.98 34.55
C LEU A 294 56.56 -98.21 33.24
N ALA A 295 56.69 -98.88 32.09
CA ALA A 295 56.37 -98.31 30.78
C ALA A 295 54.86 -98.02 30.63
N GLY A 296 54.00 -98.89 31.17
CA GLY A 296 52.56 -98.68 31.27
C GLY A 296 52.18 -97.46 32.13
N ALA A 297 52.85 -97.27 33.28
CA ALA A 297 52.63 -96.11 34.14
C ALA A 297 53.05 -94.79 33.47
N ARG A 298 54.17 -94.77 32.73
CA ARG A 298 54.64 -93.58 31.99
C ARG A 298 53.68 -93.18 30.87
N THR A 299 53.18 -94.15 30.10
CA THR A 299 52.24 -93.88 28.99
C THR A 299 50.86 -93.44 29.49
N ALA A 300 50.35 -94.04 30.59
CA ALA A 300 49.10 -93.61 31.21
C ALA A 300 49.16 -92.18 31.77
N LEU A 301 50.28 -91.78 32.36
CA LEU A 301 50.50 -90.41 32.86
C LEU A 301 50.47 -89.37 31.73
N GLU A 302 51.08 -89.68 30.58
CA GLU A 302 51.08 -88.79 29.41
C GLU A 302 49.69 -88.67 28.77
N GLN A 303 48.92 -89.75 28.77
CA GLN A 303 47.56 -89.75 28.25
C GLN A 303 46.62 -88.91 29.14
N TRP A 304 46.73 -89.03 30.47
CA TRP A 304 45.99 -88.21 31.43
C TRP A 304 46.33 -86.72 31.33
N CYS A 305 47.62 -86.40 31.16
CA CYS A 305 48.07 -85.01 30.95
C CYS A 305 47.44 -84.39 29.70
N ARG A 306 47.46 -85.12 28.57
CA ARG A 306 46.87 -84.65 27.31
C ARG A 306 45.36 -84.44 27.42
N SER A 307 44.62 -85.40 27.98
CA SER A 307 43.16 -85.27 28.11
C SER A 307 42.74 -84.10 29.02
N THR A 308 43.52 -83.82 30.07
CA THR A 308 43.22 -82.74 31.01
C THR A 308 43.52 -81.37 30.40
N LEU A 309 44.59 -81.25 29.62
CA LEU A 309 44.93 -80.02 28.88
C LEU A 309 43.91 -79.72 27.76
N GLU A 310 43.49 -80.73 27.01
CA GLU A 310 42.43 -80.58 25.98
C GLU A 310 41.07 -80.17 26.58
N GLY A 311 40.75 -80.67 27.79
CA GLY A 311 39.56 -80.23 28.54
C GLY A 311 39.60 -78.75 28.94
N ILE A 312 40.77 -78.24 29.32
CA ILE A 312 40.95 -76.82 29.67
C ILE A 312 40.85 -75.93 28.42
N GLU A 313 41.41 -76.35 27.29
CA GLU A 313 41.35 -75.60 26.02
C GLU A 313 39.93 -75.53 25.44
N THR A 314 39.16 -76.61 25.54
CA THR A 314 37.75 -76.64 25.09
C THR A 314 36.84 -75.76 25.96
N GLU A 315 37.02 -75.75 27.28
CA GLU A 315 36.30 -74.83 28.18
C GLU A 315 36.66 -73.36 27.90
N LEU A 316 37.94 -73.06 27.63
CA LEU A 316 38.40 -71.73 27.26
C LEU A 316 37.78 -71.27 25.93
N GLY A 317 37.80 -72.13 24.90
CA GLY A 317 37.20 -71.86 23.60
C GLY A 317 35.69 -71.58 23.70
N SER A 318 34.97 -72.33 24.54
CA SER A 318 33.54 -72.10 24.78
C SER A 318 33.26 -70.77 25.51
N SER A 319 34.18 -70.32 26.36
CA SER A 319 34.05 -69.05 27.10
C SER A 319 34.35 -67.85 26.20
N VAL A 320 35.32 -67.97 25.28
CA VAL A 320 35.61 -66.96 24.25
C VAL A 320 34.46 -66.84 23.26
N GLN A 321 33.87 -67.96 22.81
CA GLN A 321 32.68 -67.91 21.95
C GLN A 321 31.48 -67.26 22.64
N LYS A 322 31.26 -67.53 23.93
CA LYS A 322 30.22 -66.84 24.71
C LYS A 322 30.48 -65.33 24.78
N LYS A 323 31.74 -64.91 24.99
CA LYS A 323 32.13 -63.49 24.93
C LYS A 323 31.76 -62.87 23.57
N ASP A 324 32.13 -63.52 22.47
CA ASP A 324 31.91 -62.98 21.11
C ASP A 324 30.42 -62.93 20.71
N VAL A 325 29.59 -63.82 21.29
CA VAL A 325 28.13 -63.79 21.12
C VAL A 325 27.51 -62.66 21.95
N GLU A 326 27.92 -62.50 23.20
CA GLU A 326 27.41 -61.43 24.06
C GLU A 326 27.86 -60.04 23.58
N LEU A 327 29.10 -59.89 23.09
CA LEU A 327 29.56 -58.65 22.44
C LEU A 327 28.78 -58.32 21.18
N ARG A 328 28.48 -59.32 20.33
CA ARG A 328 27.65 -59.12 19.13
C ARG A 328 26.22 -58.72 19.50
N ARG A 329 25.62 -59.38 20.49
CA ARG A 329 24.29 -59.01 21.00
C ARG A 329 24.28 -57.59 21.56
N ALA A 330 25.26 -57.21 22.37
CA ALA A 330 25.40 -55.87 22.92
C ALA A 330 25.60 -54.81 21.81
N HIS A 331 26.29 -55.16 20.72
CA HIS A 331 26.46 -54.28 19.57
C HIS A 331 25.17 -54.15 18.74
N GLU A 332 24.46 -55.24 18.48
CA GLU A 332 23.18 -55.23 17.76
C GLU A 332 22.09 -54.48 18.54
N THR A 333 22.01 -54.65 19.87
CA THR A 333 21.08 -53.88 20.72
C THR A 333 21.42 -52.40 20.74
N PHE A 334 22.70 -52.04 20.77
CA PHE A 334 23.14 -50.65 20.67
C PHE A 334 22.81 -50.02 19.31
N GLU A 335 23.12 -50.69 18.20
CA GLU A 335 22.84 -50.19 16.85
C GLU A 335 21.33 -50.05 16.60
N THR A 336 20.52 -51.00 17.09
CA THR A 336 19.05 -50.89 17.01
C THR A 336 18.51 -49.74 17.86
N ALA A 337 19.03 -49.54 19.08
CA ALA A 337 18.69 -48.40 19.92
C ALA A 337 19.07 -47.08 19.23
N ARG A 338 20.27 -46.98 18.65
CA ARG A 338 20.76 -45.80 17.92
C ARG A 338 19.90 -45.50 16.69
N ALA A 339 19.53 -46.53 15.93
CA ALA A 339 18.64 -46.39 14.78
C ALA A 339 17.24 -45.90 15.20
N ASN A 340 16.70 -46.41 16.31
CA ASN A 340 15.41 -45.98 16.85
C ASN A 340 15.45 -44.53 17.36
N ILE A 341 16.50 -44.14 18.09
CA ILE A 341 16.70 -42.75 18.55
C ILE A 341 16.80 -41.81 17.35
N SER A 342 17.59 -42.18 16.33
CA SER A 342 17.72 -41.39 15.09
C SER A 342 16.38 -41.25 14.34
N ARG A 343 15.59 -42.34 14.25
CA ARG A 343 14.26 -42.32 13.63
C ARG A 343 13.28 -41.44 14.40
N GLN A 344 13.25 -41.54 15.73
CA GLN A 344 12.39 -40.72 16.58
C GLN A 344 12.76 -39.24 16.50
N ARG A 345 14.07 -38.92 16.51
CA ARG A 345 14.59 -37.57 16.28
C ARG A 345 14.15 -37.03 14.94
N ASN A 346 14.35 -37.78 13.86
CA ASN A 346 13.99 -37.33 12.51
C ASN A 346 12.48 -37.11 12.36
N THR A 347 11.64 -37.98 12.95
CA THR A 347 10.17 -37.82 12.95
C THR A 347 9.77 -36.55 13.69
N SER A 348 10.32 -36.34 14.90
CA SER A 348 10.06 -35.14 15.70
C SER A 348 10.52 -33.86 14.98
N LEU A 349 11.67 -33.91 14.27
CA LEU A 349 12.16 -32.80 13.46
C LEU A 349 11.26 -32.52 12.24
N GLN A 350 10.73 -33.56 11.59
CA GLN A 350 9.77 -33.42 10.49
C GLN A 350 8.46 -32.80 10.95
N GLU A 351 7.93 -33.21 12.11
CA GLU A 351 6.72 -32.60 12.69
C GLU A 351 6.93 -31.12 13.03
N ILE A 352 8.11 -30.76 13.58
CA ILE A 352 8.48 -29.37 13.84
C ILE A 352 8.55 -28.57 12.53
N GLU A 353 9.13 -29.14 11.47
CA GLU A 353 9.23 -28.48 10.17
C GLU A 353 7.87 -28.29 9.50
N HIS A 354 7.00 -29.29 9.57
CA HIS A 354 5.62 -29.18 9.08
C HIS A 354 4.87 -28.05 9.78
N ARG A 355 4.92 -28.02 11.13
CA ARG A 355 4.30 -26.95 11.92
C ARG A 355 4.91 -25.57 11.63
N ARG A 356 6.21 -25.50 11.33
CA ARG A 356 6.87 -24.26 10.92
C ARG A 356 6.27 -23.72 9.62
N VAL A 357 6.09 -24.59 8.63
CA VAL A 357 5.49 -24.22 7.33
C VAL A 357 4.05 -23.77 7.53
N GLU A 358 3.23 -24.55 8.25
CA GLU A 358 1.82 -24.18 8.53
C GLU A 358 1.70 -22.86 9.27
N ALA A 359 2.49 -22.63 10.31
CA ALA A 359 2.48 -21.38 11.06
C ALA A 359 2.88 -20.19 10.20
N PHE A 360 3.89 -20.35 9.33
CA PHE A 360 4.32 -19.29 8.41
C PHE A 360 3.27 -18.99 7.35
N ASP A 361 2.64 -20.02 6.78
CA ASP A 361 1.56 -19.86 5.80
C ASP A 361 0.34 -19.16 6.41
N GLN A 362 0.00 -19.50 7.66
CA GLN A 362 -1.09 -18.87 8.38
C GLN A 362 -0.80 -17.39 8.68
N LEU A 363 0.38 -17.07 9.22
CA LEU A 363 0.80 -15.68 9.45
C LEU A 363 0.81 -14.86 8.16
N LYS A 364 1.24 -15.47 7.04
CA LYS A 364 1.24 -14.83 5.72
C LYS A 364 -0.18 -14.53 5.27
N LYS A 365 -1.11 -15.49 5.38
CA LYS A 365 -2.53 -15.28 5.04
C LYS A 365 -3.17 -14.18 5.89
N GLU A 366 -2.91 -14.17 7.19
CA GLU A 366 -3.45 -13.16 8.11
C GLU A 366 -2.96 -11.76 7.74
N ARG A 367 -1.65 -11.61 7.46
CA ARG A 367 -1.08 -10.36 6.95
C ARG A 367 -1.72 -9.94 5.64
N ASP A 368 -1.80 -10.83 4.66
CA ASP A 368 -2.33 -10.52 3.33
C ASP A 368 -3.82 -10.11 3.41
N ASN A 369 -4.61 -10.78 4.24
CA ASN A 369 -6.00 -10.40 4.51
C ASN A 369 -6.09 -9.03 5.18
N ALA A 370 -5.25 -8.73 6.17
CA ALA A 370 -5.24 -7.43 6.84
C ALA A 370 -4.83 -6.29 5.88
N LEU A 371 -3.83 -6.53 5.01
CA LEU A 371 -3.42 -5.57 3.99
C LEU A 371 -4.54 -5.33 2.96
N ASN A 372 -5.22 -6.38 2.51
CA ASN A 372 -6.34 -6.24 1.58
C ASN A 372 -7.50 -5.45 2.22
N GLN A 373 -7.84 -5.72 3.48
CA GLN A 373 -8.86 -4.95 4.21
C GLN A 373 -8.48 -3.48 4.36
N ALA A 374 -7.22 -3.18 4.69
CA ALA A 374 -6.73 -1.80 4.77
C ALA A 374 -6.79 -1.10 3.40
N GLN A 375 -6.45 -1.81 2.32
CA GLN A 375 -6.54 -1.31 0.95
C GLN A 375 -7.99 -1.02 0.54
N GLU A 376 -8.92 -1.93 0.82
CA GLU A 376 -10.34 -1.74 0.53
C GLU A 376 -10.92 -0.53 1.27
N GLN A 377 -10.57 -0.35 2.55
CA GLN A 377 -10.99 0.82 3.33
C GLN A 377 -10.43 2.12 2.75
N PHE A 378 -9.14 2.12 2.39
CA PHE A 378 -8.50 3.28 1.75
C PHE A 378 -9.18 3.65 0.42
N GLU A 379 -9.47 2.67 -0.43
CA GLU A 379 -10.16 2.90 -1.70
C GLU A 379 -11.58 3.43 -1.48
N GLN A 380 -12.32 2.90 -0.50
CA GLN A 380 -13.64 3.37 -0.14
C GLN A 380 -13.61 4.83 0.34
N GLU A 381 -12.76 5.18 1.30
CA GLU A 381 -12.65 6.54 1.83
C GLU A 381 -12.20 7.53 0.74
N ARG A 382 -11.24 7.14 -0.09
CA ARG A 382 -10.77 7.97 -1.20
C ARG A 382 -11.86 8.19 -2.26
N SER A 383 -12.63 7.14 -2.58
CA SER A 383 -13.75 7.25 -3.53
C SER A 383 -14.88 8.14 -2.99
N ALA A 384 -15.19 8.03 -1.69
CA ALA A 384 -16.19 8.85 -1.02
C ALA A 384 -15.78 10.33 -1.02
N LEU A 385 -14.52 10.63 -0.68
CA LEU A 385 -13.98 12.00 -0.76
C LEU A 385 -14.03 12.56 -2.18
N ASP A 386 -13.62 11.78 -3.18
CA ASP A 386 -13.68 12.20 -4.58
C ASP A 386 -15.13 12.47 -5.04
N GLN A 387 -16.09 11.65 -4.61
CA GLN A 387 -17.51 11.84 -4.92
C GLN A 387 -18.08 13.10 -4.24
N GLU A 388 -17.77 13.31 -2.96
CA GLU A 388 -18.14 14.51 -2.21
C GLU A 388 -17.60 15.79 -2.88
N CYS A 389 -16.31 15.80 -3.24
CA CYS A 389 -15.70 16.93 -3.93
C CYS A 389 -16.33 17.17 -5.31
N ARG A 390 -16.61 16.11 -6.09
CA ARG A 390 -17.29 16.24 -7.39
C ARG A 390 -18.70 16.82 -7.24
N GLN A 391 -19.46 16.36 -6.26
CA GLN A 391 -20.80 16.85 -6.01
C GLN A 391 -20.77 18.33 -5.63
N ARG A 392 -19.91 18.73 -4.68
CA ARG A 392 -19.75 20.13 -4.29
C ARG A 392 -19.29 21.01 -5.46
N LEU A 393 -18.35 20.52 -6.29
CA LEU A 393 -17.92 21.24 -7.49
C LEU A 393 -19.08 21.45 -8.48
N ALA A 394 -19.92 20.44 -8.69
CA ALA A 394 -21.10 20.55 -9.55
C ALA A 394 -22.12 21.54 -8.98
N GLU A 395 -22.36 21.54 -7.67
CA GLU A 395 -23.26 22.47 -6.99
C GLU A 395 -22.78 23.93 -7.13
N ILE A 396 -21.49 24.20 -6.90
CA ILE A 396 -20.96 25.56 -7.07
C ILE A 396 -20.94 26.00 -8.54
N GLN A 397 -20.71 25.07 -9.48
CA GLN A 397 -20.74 25.36 -10.92
C GLN A 397 -22.15 25.73 -11.37
N GLN A 398 -23.16 24.96 -10.96
CA GLN A 398 -24.55 25.24 -11.27
C GLN A 398 -24.98 26.61 -10.72
N ARG A 399 -24.57 26.93 -9.49
CA ARG A 399 -24.84 28.25 -8.90
C ARG A 399 -24.14 29.37 -9.66
N TYR A 400 -22.87 29.19 -10.03
CA TYR A 400 -22.13 30.17 -10.82
C TYR A 400 -22.79 30.40 -12.18
N ASP A 401 -23.21 29.33 -12.88
CA ASP A 401 -23.91 29.44 -14.16
C ASP A 401 -25.24 30.18 -14.02
N SER A 402 -25.98 29.93 -12.93
CA SER A 402 -27.22 30.65 -12.60
C SER A 402 -26.96 32.13 -12.31
N GLU A 403 -26.00 32.45 -11.44
CA GLU A 403 -25.63 33.84 -11.11
C GLU A 403 -25.17 34.60 -12.36
N MET A 404 -24.36 33.96 -13.23
CA MET A 404 -23.93 34.54 -14.50
C MET A 404 -25.07 34.74 -15.49
N GLY A 405 -26.01 33.80 -15.54
CA GLY A 405 -27.24 33.91 -16.33
C GLY A 405 -28.12 35.07 -15.87
N GLU A 406 -28.32 35.22 -14.56
CA GLU A 406 -29.05 36.34 -13.96
C GLU A 406 -28.37 37.68 -14.24
N CYS A 407 -27.06 37.77 -14.07
CA CYS A 407 -26.29 38.98 -14.38
C CYS A 407 -26.45 39.38 -15.85
N ARG A 408 -26.35 38.42 -16.77
CA ARG A 408 -26.53 38.66 -18.21
C ARG A 408 -27.96 39.12 -18.52
N SER A 409 -28.97 38.44 -17.97
CA SER A 409 -30.38 38.79 -18.20
C SER A 409 -30.71 40.19 -17.68
N GLN A 410 -30.19 40.60 -16.52
CA GLN A 410 -30.37 41.95 -15.99
C GLN A 410 -29.70 43.01 -16.88
N TYR A 411 -28.50 42.73 -17.37
CA TYR A 411 -27.80 43.59 -18.32
C TYR A 411 -28.59 43.76 -19.62
N GLU A 412 -29.00 42.64 -20.25
CA GLU A 412 -29.78 42.63 -21.49
C GLU A 412 -31.11 43.38 -21.33
N THR A 413 -31.81 43.15 -20.22
CA THR A 413 -33.08 43.84 -19.90
C THR A 413 -32.87 45.35 -19.76
N SER A 414 -31.86 45.77 -19.00
CA SER A 414 -31.53 47.19 -18.82
C SER A 414 -31.15 47.85 -20.14
N ARG A 415 -30.37 47.15 -20.97
CA ARG A 415 -29.96 47.62 -22.30
C ARG A 415 -31.16 47.71 -23.25
N GLN A 416 -32.07 46.74 -23.22
CA GLN A 416 -33.27 46.73 -24.03
C GLN A 416 -34.21 47.89 -23.66
N HIS A 417 -34.46 48.14 -22.37
CA HIS A 417 -35.27 49.27 -21.93
C HIS A 417 -34.66 50.61 -22.34
N LEU A 418 -33.34 50.74 -22.22
CA LEU A 418 -32.64 51.95 -22.65
C LEU A 418 -32.78 52.18 -24.17
N GLN A 419 -32.65 51.12 -24.97
CA GLN A 419 -32.84 51.16 -26.42
C GLN A 419 -34.28 51.50 -26.82
N GLN A 420 -35.27 50.90 -26.16
CA GLN A 420 -36.69 51.25 -26.38
C GLN A 420 -36.95 52.72 -26.08
N ARG A 421 -36.40 53.22 -24.97
CA ARG A 421 -36.51 54.64 -24.61
C ARG A 421 -35.89 55.55 -25.66
N TRP A 422 -34.77 55.14 -26.27
CA TRP A 422 -34.17 55.88 -27.38
C TRP A 422 -35.04 55.85 -28.64
N ASP A 423 -35.62 54.71 -28.99
CA ASP A 423 -36.54 54.60 -30.14
C ASP A 423 -37.73 55.53 -29.99
N GLU A 424 -38.33 55.58 -28.81
CA GLU A 424 -39.44 56.49 -28.50
C GLU A 424 -39.04 57.96 -28.67
N GLY A 425 -37.86 58.35 -28.16
CA GLY A 425 -37.35 59.71 -28.30
C GLY A 425 -37.06 60.07 -29.76
N LEU A 426 -36.38 59.19 -30.50
CA LEU A 426 -36.08 59.38 -31.92
C LEU A 426 -37.35 59.42 -32.77
N ALA A 427 -38.36 58.60 -32.46
CA ALA A 427 -39.66 58.64 -33.14
C ALA A 427 -40.36 59.99 -32.95
N ARG A 428 -40.29 60.60 -31.77
CA ARG A 428 -40.82 61.96 -31.54
C ARG A 428 -40.08 63.01 -32.36
N VAL A 429 -38.75 62.93 -32.45
CA VAL A 429 -37.95 63.83 -33.30
C VAL A 429 -38.31 63.64 -34.78
N GLY A 430 -38.44 62.39 -35.25
CA GLY A 430 -38.87 62.10 -36.62
C GLY A 430 -40.29 62.59 -36.93
N ALA A 431 -41.21 62.47 -35.97
CA ALA A 431 -42.57 63.01 -36.10
C ALA A 431 -42.56 64.54 -36.21
N LEU A 432 -41.73 65.24 -35.40
CA LEU A 432 -41.54 66.67 -35.53
C LEU A 432 -41.04 67.06 -36.93
N LEU A 433 -39.99 66.39 -37.44
CA LEU A 433 -39.41 66.70 -38.75
C LEU A 433 -40.43 66.47 -39.88
N SER A 434 -41.20 65.40 -39.80
CA SER A 434 -42.26 65.11 -40.77
C SER A 434 -43.34 66.19 -40.74
N ARG A 435 -43.81 66.56 -39.54
CA ARG A 435 -44.83 67.59 -39.36
C ARG A 435 -44.34 68.99 -39.77
N ALA A 436 -43.07 69.30 -39.50
CA ALA A 436 -42.42 70.52 -39.95
C ALA A 436 -42.40 70.60 -41.48
N SER A 437 -42.03 69.51 -42.16
CA SER A 437 -42.04 69.45 -43.63
C SER A 437 -43.44 69.61 -44.24
N GLU A 438 -44.47 69.06 -43.59
CA GLU A 438 -45.86 69.26 -44.01
C GLU A 438 -46.31 70.72 -43.86
N LEU A 439 -46.03 71.33 -42.70
CA LEU A 439 -46.36 72.73 -42.46
C LEU A 439 -45.61 73.66 -43.41
N ASP A 440 -44.34 73.37 -43.72
CA ASP A 440 -43.56 74.23 -44.59
C ASP A 440 -44.12 74.34 -46.01
N LYS A 441 -44.81 73.28 -46.49
CA LYS A 441 -45.55 73.30 -47.77
C LYS A 441 -46.78 74.20 -47.75
N THR A 442 -47.33 74.47 -46.57
CA THR A 442 -48.52 75.34 -46.42
C THR A 442 -48.16 76.81 -46.33
N PHE A 443 -46.92 77.14 -45.95
CA PHE A 443 -46.46 78.52 -45.89
C PHE A 443 -46.07 79.02 -47.28
N VAL A 444 -46.39 80.28 -47.57
CA VAL A 444 -45.94 80.90 -48.81
C VAL A 444 -44.42 81.14 -48.73
N ALA A 445 -43.71 80.52 -49.67
CA ALA A 445 -42.34 80.05 -49.52
C ALA A 445 -41.27 81.15 -49.36
N ASP A 446 -41.48 82.37 -49.86
CA ASP A 446 -40.46 83.43 -49.79
C ASP A 446 -41.07 84.83 -49.94
N TRP A 447 -40.50 85.87 -49.31
CA TRP A 447 -40.95 87.27 -49.44
C TRP A 447 -41.04 87.76 -50.89
N GLU A 448 -40.31 87.13 -51.82
CA GLU A 448 -40.33 87.42 -53.25
C GLU A 448 -41.73 87.31 -53.88
N HIS A 449 -42.60 86.43 -53.39
CA HIS A 449 -43.96 86.26 -53.91
C HIS A 449 -44.84 87.52 -53.73
N LEU A 450 -44.52 88.39 -52.77
CA LEU A 450 -45.25 89.63 -52.52
C LEU A 450 -44.90 90.74 -53.51
N ILE A 451 -43.83 90.58 -54.29
CA ILE A 451 -43.37 91.55 -55.28
C ILE A 451 -44.16 91.38 -56.60
N ASP A 452 -44.79 90.22 -56.82
CA ASP A 452 -45.61 89.96 -58.00
C ASP A 452 -46.94 90.74 -57.98
N ARG A 453 -47.38 91.22 -59.15
CA ARG A 453 -48.52 92.15 -59.29
C ARG A 453 -49.91 91.55 -59.01
N SER A 454 -50.01 90.26 -58.77
CA SER A 454 -51.27 89.58 -58.42
C SER A 454 -50.97 88.37 -57.54
N PRO A 455 -50.62 88.60 -56.25
CA PRO A 455 -50.45 87.49 -55.33
C PRO A 455 -51.80 86.79 -55.17
N MET A 456 -51.82 85.46 -55.34
CA MET A 456 -52.95 84.64 -54.89
C MET A 456 -52.95 84.71 -53.36
N MET A 457 -53.68 85.67 -52.79
CA MET A 457 -53.92 85.72 -51.37
C MET A 457 -54.87 84.57 -51.02
N SER A 458 -54.50 83.78 -50.02
CA SER A 458 -55.34 82.67 -49.57
C SER A 458 -56.56 83.21 -48.81
N ASP A 459 -57.76 82.85 -49.25
CA ASP A 459 -59.01 83.10 -48.51
C ASP A 459 -59.17 82.17 -47.30
N ALA A 460 -58.29 81.17 -47.15
CA ALA A 460 -58.37 80.19 -46.06
C ALA A 460 -57.80 80.75 -44.75
N SER A 461 -58.49 80.49 -43.64
CA SER A 461 -58.01 80.75 -42.29
C SER A 461 -56.71 79.99 -42.03
N ALA A 462 -55.59 80.71 -41.88
CA ALA A 462 -54.30 80.09 -41.60
C ALA A 462 -54.29 79.44 -40.21
N SER A 463 -53.93 78.16 -40.12
CA SER A 463 -53.80 77.46 -38.82
C SER A 463 -52.47 77.77 -38.09
N ALA A 464 -51.52 78.39 -38.79
CA ALA A 464 -50.24 78.79 -38.26
C ALA A 464 -49.68 79.97 -39.07
N VAL A 465 -48.89 80.82 -38.43
CA VAL A 465 -48.18 81.92 -39.09
C VAL A 465 -46.69 81.74 -38.88
N ARG A 466 -45.95 81.45 -39.96
CA ARG A 466 -44.49 81.35 -39.91
C ARG A 466 -43.88 82.73 -39.77
N PHE A 467 -43.09 82.93 -38.71
CA PHE A 467 -42.36 84.17 -38.47
C PHE A 467 -40.84 84.03 -38.62
N GLY A 468 -40.33 82.80 -38.70
CA GLY A 468 -38.89 82.55 -38.87
C GLY A 468 -38.54 81.08 -39.10
N THR A 469 -37.27 80.76 -38.86
CA THR A 469 -36.70 79.41 -38.96
C THR A 469 -35.82 79.13 -37.74
N LEU A 470 -36.01 77.97 -37.12
CA LEU A 470 -35.17 77.42 -36.07
C LEU A 470 -34.21 76.40 -36.69
N ARG A 471 -32.95 76.41 -36.27
CA ARG A 471 -31.95 75.43 -36.69
C ARG A 471 -31.70 74.44 -35.57
N LEU A 472 -31.94 73.16 -35.85
CA LEU A 472 -31.75 72.06 -34.92
C LEU A 472 -30.45 71.32 -35.26
N ASP A 473 -29.53 71.27 -34.31
CA ASP A 473 -28.30 70.47 -34.39
C ASP A 473 -28.49 69.15 -33.64
N LEU A 474 -28.31 68.03 -34.35
CA LEU A 474 -28.39 66.67 -33.80
C LEU A 474 -27.01 66.06 -33.52
N LYS A 475 -25.93 66.79 -33.78
CA LYS A 475 -24.57 66.34 -33.41
C LYS A 475 -24.40 66.07 -31.92
N PRO A 476 -25.02 66.81 -30.97
CA PRO A 476 -24.87 66.53 -29.54
C PRO A 476 -25.48 65.21 -29.05
N LEU A 477 -26.26 64.51 -29.88
CA LEU A 477 -26.78 63.17 -29.56
C LEU A 477 -25.65 62.21 -29.18
N SER A 478 -25.93 61.20 -28.35
CA SER A 478 -24.91 60.20 -28.03
C SER A 478 -24.52 59.38 -29.26
N GLU A 479 -23.30 58.84 -29.28
CA GLU A 479 -22.83 58.02 -30.41
C GLU A 479 -23.72 56.78 -30.62
N SER A 480 -24.08 56.10 -29.53
CA SER A 480 -25.00 54.96 -29.53
C SER A 480 -26.38 55.32 -30.09
N VAL A 481 -26.91 56.50 -29.74
CA VAL A 481 -28.19 56.98 -30.25
C VAL A 481 -28.10 57.34 -31.73
N ARG A 482 -27.04 58.03 -32.18
CA ARG A 482 -26.84 58.36 -33.61
C ARG A 482 -26.69 57.09 -34.45
N ALA A 483 -25.92 56.11 -33.97
CA ALA A 483 -25.78 54.82 -34.63
C ALA A 483 -27.13 54.10 -34.78
N ARG A 484 -27.99 54.22 -33.76
CA ARG A 484 -29.36 53.66 -33.78
C ARG A 484 -30.31 54.42 -34.69
N ALA A 485 -30.21 55.74 -34.75
CA ALA A 485 -30.96 56.56 -35.71
C ALA A 485 -30.63 56.15 -37.16
N GLY A 486 -29.39 55.75 -37.42
CA GLY A 486 -28.99 55.14 -38.69
C GLY A 486 -29.27 56.05 -39.89
N GLN A 487 -29.97 55.54 -40.90
CA GLN A 487 -30.36 56.32 -42.09
C GLN A 487 -31.70 57.05 -41.95
N THR A 488 -32.44 56.88 -40.85
CA THR A 488 -33.79 57.48 -40.72
C THR A 488 -33.74 58.97 -40.40
N LEU A 489 -32.68 59.42 -39.73
CA LEU A 489 -32.39 60.83 -39.50
C LEU A 489 -30.97 61.17 -39.94
N ASP A 490 -30.83 62.20 -40.76
CA ASP A 490 -29.52 62.80 -41.01
C ASP A 490 -29.08 63.60 -39.79
N THR A 491 -28.29 62.97 -38.93
CA THR A 491 -27.75 63.62 -37.72
C THR A 491 -26.51 64.48 -38.00
N ALA A 492 -26.01 64.52 -39.24
CA ALA A 492 -24.78 65.24 -39.60
C ALA A 492 -25.06 66.68 -40.06
N SER A 493 -26.24 66.94 -40.61
CA SER A 493 -26.66 68.25 -41.09
C SER A 493 -27.48 69.03 -40.05
N LEU A 494 -27.49 70.36 -40.20
CA LEU A 494 -28.39 71.24 -39.46
C LEU A 494 -29.77 71.16 -40.09
N MET A 495 -30.77 70.79 -39.29
CA MET A 495 -32.15 70.67 -39.74
C MET A 495 -32.87 72.00 -39.55
N GLU A 496 -33.59 72.47 -40.56
CA GLU A 496 -34.37 73.69 -40.48
C GLU A 496 -35.83 73.37 -40.15
N LEU A 497 -36.34 74.02 -39.10
CA LEU A 497 -37.70 73.90 -38.60
C LEU A 497 -38.41 75.26 -38.73
N PRO A 498 -39.66 75.34 -39.18
CA PRO A 498 -40.39 76.60 -39.18
C PRO A 498 -40.65 77.06 -37.74
N ALA A 499 -40.38 78.35 -37.48
CA ALA A 499 -40.81 79.04 -36.27
C ALA A 499 -42.20 79.63 -36.55
N VAL A 500 -43.20 79.19 -35.79
CA VAL A 500 -44.62 79.48 -36.07
C VAL A 500 -45.34 80.02 -34.84
N LEU A 501 -46.29 80.92 -35.07
CA LEU A 501 -47.36 81.23 -34.14
C LEU A 501 -48.54 80.31 -34.46
N GLU A 502 -49.09 79.60 -33.48
CA GLU A 502 -50.24 78.73 -33.73
C GLU A 502 -51.51 79.58 -33.70
N PHE A 503 -52.05 79.81 -34.89
CA PHE A 503 -53.14 80.73 -35.06
C PHE A 503 -54.49 80.02 -34.98
N PRO A 504 -55.46 80.56 -34.23
CA PRO A 504 -55.42 81.79 -33.41
C PRO A 504 -55.10 81.57 -31.92
N ARG A 505 -54.99 80.32 -31.47
CA ARG A 505 -55.01 79.97 -30.03
C ARG A 505 -53.71 80.27 -29.27
N HIS A 506 -52.54 80.09 -29.89
CA HIS A 506 -51.24 80.33 -29.26
C HIS A 506 -50.39 81.30 -30.11
N CYS A 507 -50.87 82.54 -30.19
CA CYS A 507 -50.26 83.63 -30.97
C CYS A 507 -49.58 84.73 -30.15
N SER A 508 -49.50 84.57 -28.83
CA SER A 508 -48.76 85.51 -27.98
C SER A 508 -47.26 85.21 -28.04
N MET A 509 -46.44 86.24 -28.25
CA MET A 509 -44.99 86.14 -28.30
C MET A 509 -44.36 87.07 -27.27
N LEU A 510 -43.42 86.54 -26.50
CA LEU A 510 -42.56 87.32 -25.59
C LEU A 510 -41.12 87.18 -26.07
N LEU A 511 -40.49 88.31 -26.41
CA LEU A 511 -39.08 88.37 -26.73
C LEU A 511 -38.32 88.97 -25.54
N GLN A 512 -37.36 88.24 -25.02
CA GLN A 512 -36.48 88.70 -23.96
C GLN A 512 -35.08 88.89 -24.53
N SER A 513 -34.57 90.11 -24.46
CA SER A 513 -33.23 90.45 -24.91
C SER A 513 -32.52 91.33 -23.88
N GLY A 514 -31.19 91.23 -23.81
CA GLY A 514 -30.39 92.25 -23.17
C GLY A 514 -30.43 93.57 -23.95
N ARG A 515 -29.78 94.62 -23.42
CA ARG A 515 -29.73 95.93 -24.08
C ARG A 515 -29.13 95.88 -25.49
N GLU A 516 -28.09 95.07 -25.65
CA GLU A 516 -27.40 94.90 -26.94
C GLU A 516 -28.28 94.24 -28.00
N GLY A 517 -29.24 93.39 -27.60
CA GLY A 517 -30.14 92.67 -28.50
C GLY A 517 -31.47 93.39 -28.80
N ARG A 518 -31.62 94.66 -28.36
CA ARG A 518 -32.88 95.40 -28.53
C ARG A 518 -33.24 95.54 -30.01
N GLN A 519 -32.25 95.84 -30.86
CA GLN A 519 -32.50 96.08 -32.27
C GLN A 519 -33.03 94.82 -32.95
N GLU A 520 -32.41 93.67 -32.70
CA GLU A 520 -32.81 92.37 -33.24
C GLU A 520 -34.20 91.95 -32.75
N ALA A 521 -34.55 92.26 -31.49
CA ALA A 521 -35.88 92.01 -30.95
C ALA A 521 -36.95 92.87 -31.68
N ILE A 522 -36.65 94.16 -31.92
CA ILE A 522 -37.54 95.03 -32.70
C ILE A 522 -37.67 94.55 -34.14
N GLU A 523 -36.57 94.16 -34.79
CA GLU A 523 -36.58 93.59 -36.15
C GLU A 523 -37.42 92.30 -36.21
N THR A 524 -37.34 91.45 -35.19
CA THR A 524 -38.17 90.24 -35.07
C THR A 524 -39.65 90.57 -34.92
N LEU A 525 -40.01 91.58 -34.12
CA LEU A 525 -41.39 92.06 -34.01
C LEU A 525 -41.91 92.59 -35.35
N ARG A 526 -41.11 93.41 -36.04
CA ARG A 526 -41.46 93.93 -37.38
C ARG A 526 -41.67 92.79 -38.38
N ALA A 527 -40.76 91.81 -38.43
CA ALA A 527 -40.87 90.65 -39.31
C ALA A 527 -42.15 89.84 -39.01
N THR A 528 -42.46 89.65 -37.73
CA THR A 528 -43.68 88.96 -37.28
C THR A 528 -44.95 89.71 -37.69
N MET A 529 -44.98 91.03 -37.50
CA MET A 529 -46.09 91.88 -37.94
C MET A 529 -46.31 91.78 -39.46
N ALA A 530 -45.24 91.85 -40.26
CA ALA A 530 -45.31 91.69 -41.70
C ALA A 530 -45.81 90.29 -42.11
N ARG A 531 -45.40 89.23 -41.40
CA ARG A 531 -45.89 87.88 -41.61
C ARG A 531 -47.37 87.73 -41.27
N LEU A 532 -47.85 88.35 -40.20
CA LEU A 532 -49.29 88.38 -39.86
C LEU A 532 -50.12 89.08 -40.94
N PHE A 533 -49.65 90.21 -41.48
CA PHE A 533 -50.34 90.90 -42.58
C PHE A 533 -50.42 90.07 -43.86
N THR A 534 -49.40 89.28 -44.14
CA THR A 534 -49.26 88.54 -45.41
C THR A 534 -49.81 87.12 -45.34
N SER A 535 -49.97 86.57 -44.13
CA SER A 535 -50.48 85.20 -43.92
C SER A 535 -51.97 85.14 -43.60
N LEU A 536 -52.60 86.27 -43.25
CA LEU A 536 -54.03 86.35 -42.93
C LEU A 536 -54.78 87.14 -44.01
N PRO A 537 -56.09 86.87 -44.23
CA PRO A 537 -56.84 87.56 -45.27
C PRO A 537 -56.87 89.10 -45.08
N PRO A 538 -56.87 89.89 -46.16
CA PRO A 538 -56.92 91.34 -46.08
C PRO A 538 -58.05 91.86 -45.18
N GLY A 539 -57.76 92.88 -44.37
CA GLY A 539 -58.74 93.48 -43.45
C GLY A 539 -59.04 92.67 -42.18
N ARG A 540 -58.50 91.45 -42.04
CA ARG A 540 -58.64 90.61 -40.83
C ARG A 540 -57.62 90.90 -39.74
N VAL A 541 -56.67 91.81 -39.97
CA VAL A 541 -55.59 92.14 -39.01
C VAL A 541 -55.64 93.61 -38.65
N ARG A 542 -55.61 93.91 -37.36
CA ARG A 542 -55.47 95.27 -36.82
C ARG A 542 -54.40 95.29 -35.73
N PHE A 543 -53.49 96.26 -35.81
CA PHE A 543 -52.44 96.44 -34.81
C PHE A 543 -52.71 97.65 -33.91
N THR A 544 -52.41 97.47 -32.64
CA THR A 544 -52.18 98.56 -31.68
C THR A 544 -50.72 98.49 -31.25
N ILE A 545 -49.95 99.56 -31.47
CA ILE A 545 -48.49 99.55 -31.32
C ILE A 545 -48.05 100.53 -30.24
N PHE A 546 -47.31 100.04 -29.24
CA PHE A 546 -46.72 100.83 -28.17
C PHE A 546 -45.19 100.87 -28.30
N ASP A 547 -44.60 102.06 -28.29
CA ASP A 547 -43.15 102.28 -28.34
C ASP A 547 -42.71 103.42 -27.41
N PRO A 548 -42.75 103.19 -26.07
CA PRO A 548 -42.48 104.23 -25.08
C PRO A 548 -41.03 104.74 -25.08
N VAL A 549 -40.07 103.96 -25.59
CA VAL A 549 -38.64 104.30 -25.59
C VAL A 549 -38.17 104.80 -26.94
N GLY A 550 -38.52 104.12 -28.03
CA GLY A 550 -38.14 104.53 -29.39
C GLY A 550 -38.98 105.67 -29.95
N LEU A 551 -39.96 106.18 -29.19
CA LEU A 551 -40.82 107.31 -29.53
C LEU A 551 -41.55 107.14 -30.88
N GLY A 552 -41.78 105.89 -31.30
CA GLY A 552 -42.44 105.54 -32.55
C GLY A 552 -41.49 105.25 -33.71
N GLU A 553 -40.20 105.56 -33.60
CA GLU A 553 -39.19 105.22 -34.61
C GLU A 553 -39.10 103.70 -34.83
N SER A 554 -39.33 102.92 -33.76
CA SER A 554 -39.24 101.46 -33.82
C SER A 554 -40.28 100.84 -34.76
N PHE A 555 -41.36 101.51 -35.15
CA PHE A 555 -42.36 100.94 -36.09
C PHE A 555 -42.82 101.91 -37.18
N ALA A 556 -42.11 103.02 -37.39
CA ALA A 556 -42.50 104.07 -38.33
C ALA A 556 -42.83 103.56 -39.75
N GLY A 557 -42.11 102.53 -40.24
CA GLY A 557 -42.36 101.93 -41.56
C GLY A 557 -43.75 101.33 -41.75
N PHE A 558 -44.44 100.94 -40.67
CA PHE A 558 -45.82 100.44 -40.73
C PHE A 558 -46.87 101.56 -40.78
N MET A 559 -46.51 102.81 -40.49
CA MET A 559 -47.47 103.92 -40.51
C MET A 559 -48.01 104.21 -41.91
N HIS A 560 -47.26 103.88 -42.96
CA HIS A 560 -47.74 103.95 -44.34
C HIS A 560 -48.93 103.02 -44.62
N ALA A 561 -49.15 101.97 -43.82
CA ALA A 561 -50.37 101.17 -43.92
C ALA A 561 -51.62 101.95 -43.51
N GLY A 562 -51.47 102.92 -42.60
CA GLY A 562 -52.55 103.82 -42.18
C GLY A 562 -53.03 104.76 -43.29
N ASP A 563 -52.16 105.09 -44.26
CA ASP A 563 -52.53 105.89 -45.44
C ASP A 563 -53.56 105.18 -46.34
N TYR A 564 -53.57 103.84 -46.33
CA TYR A 564 -54.55 103.02 -47.04
C TYR A 564 -55.81 102.79 -46.21
N LEU A 565 -55.64 102.36 -44.95
CA LEU A 565 -56.74 102.15 -44.02
C LEU A 565 -56.26 102.38 -42.58
N GLU A 566 -56.71 103.48 -41.98
CA GLU A 566 -56.27 103.93 -40.65
C GLU A 566 -56.43 102.84 -39.56
N SER A 567 -57.47 102.02 -39.64
CA SER A 567 -57.76 100.96 -38.67
C SER A 567 -56.77 99.80 -38.67
N LEU A 568 -55.84 99.72 -39.64
CA LEU A 568 -54.80 98.67 -39.69
C LEU A 568 -53.72 98.85 -38.61
N VAL A 569 -53.38 100.10 -38.28
CA VAL A 569 -52.34 100.44 -37.29
C VAL A 569 -52.82 101.42 -36.20
N GLY A 570 -54.11 101.77 -36.21
CA GLY A 570 -54.72 102.63 -35.18
C GLY A 570 -54.33 104.10 -35.27
N GLY A 571 -53.92 104.58 -36.45
CA GLY A 571 -53.63 105.99 -36.76
C GLY A 571 -52.34 106.56 -36.14
N ARG A 572 -51.83 106.01 -35.02
CA ARG A 572 -50.56 106.43 -34.39
C ARG A 572 -49.90 105.32 -33.58
N ILE A 573 -48.60 105.48 -33.34
CA ILE A 573 -47.84 104.69 -32.36
C ILE A 573 -47.88 105.41 -31.01
N TRP A 574 -48.21 104.68 -29.95
CA TRP A 574 -48.44 105.25 -28.62
C TRP A 574 -47.19 105.17 -27.76
N THR A 575 -46.82 106.28 -27.13
CA THR A 575 -45.54 106.43 -26.40
C THR A 575 -45.74 106.85 -24.94
N GLU A 576 -46.78 107.64 -24.66
CA GLU A 576 -47.09 108.18 -23.34
C GLU A 576 -47.90 107.23 -22.46
N ALA A 577 -47.55 107.12 -21.17
CA ALA A 577 -48.20 106.21 -20.21
C ALA A 577 -49.73 106.39 -20.11
N ALA A 578 -50.23 107.63 -20.09
CA ALA A 578 -51.67 107.89 -19.99
C ALA A 578 -52.42 107.38 -21.23
N GLN A 579 -51.83 107.52 -22.42
CA GLN A 579 -52.42 107.07 -23.65
C GLN A 579 -52.36 105.55 -23.81
N ILE A 580 -51.25 104.93 -23.39
CA ILE A 580 -51.09 103.47 -23.32
C ILE A 580 -52.19 102.87 -22.43
N ARG A 581 -52.42 103.43 -21.23
CA ARG A 581 -53.48 102.98 -20.32
C ARG A 581 -54.86 103.06 -20.97
N GLN A 582 -55.18 104.19 -21.60
CA GLN A 582 -56.45 104.34 -22.31
C GLN A 582 -56.63 103.28 -23.41
N GLN A 583 -55.60 103.01 -24.21
CA GLN A 583 -55.70 101.98 -25.27
C GLN A 583 -55.88 100.57 -24.71
N LEU A 584 -55.30 100.26 -23.55
CA LEU A 584 -55.55 98.99 -22.86
C LEU A 584 -56.99 98.91 -22.33
N GLU A 585 -57.54 99.99 -21.80
CA GLU A 585 -58.95 100.09 -21.39
C GLU A 585 -59.89 99.92 -22.60
N ASP A 586 -59.59 100.56 -23.72
CA ASP A 586 -60.36 100.46 -24.96
C ASP A 586 -60.35 99.01 -25.51
N LEU A 587 -59.19 98.33 -25.49
CA LEU A 587 -59.07 96.93 -25.87
C LEU A 587 -59.89 96.01 -24.94
N THR A 588 -59.87 96.28 -23.64
CA THR A 588 -60.65 95.53 -22.65
C THR A 588 -62.14 95.70 -22.90
N GLY A 589 -62.62 96.93 -23.10
CA GLY A 589 -64.01 97.20 -23.45
C GLY A 589 -64.43 96.58 -24.79
N HIS A 590 -63.49 96.47 -25.74
CA HIS A 590 -63.76 95.75 -26.99
C HIS A 590 -63.93 94.23 -26.75
N MET A 591 -63.11 93.61 -25.92
CA MET A 591 -63.26 92.19 -25.56
C MET A 591 -64.64 91.92 -24.93
N GLU A 592 -65.11 92.79 -24.04
CA GLU A 592 -66.45 92.69 -23.47
C GLU A 592 -67.54 92.76 -24.55
N ASN A 593 -67.41 93.69 -25.50
CA ASN A 593 -68.33 93.79 -26.63
C ASN A 593 -68.33 92.53 -27.49
N VAL A 594 -67.17 91.92 -27.77
CA VAL A 594 -67.09 90.66 -28.53
C VAL A 594 -67.84 89.54 -27.81
N ILE A 595 -67.60 89.39 -26.51
CA ILE A 595 -68.24 88.35 -25.69
C ILE A 595 -69.77 88.56 -25.65
N GLN A 596 -70.24 89.78 -25.40
CA GLN A 596 -71.66 90.09 -25.23
C GLN A 596 -72.44 90.17 -26.56
N LYS A 597 -71.80 90.61 -27.64
CA LYS A 597 -72.48 90.88 -28.91
C LYS A 597 -72.31 89.78 -29.95
N TYR A 598 -71.12 89.18 -30.07
CA TYR A 598 -70.83 88.21 -31.12
C TYR A 598 -70.94 86.77 -30.61
N LEU A 599 -70.39 86.46 -29.42
CA LEU A 599 -70.38 85.07 -28.93
C LEU A 599 -71.74 84.62 -28.37
N ARG A 600 -72.42 85.46 -27.56
CA ARG A 600 -73.83 85.31 -27.11
C ARG A 600 -74.28 83.89 -26.66
N ASN A 601 -73.38 83.07 -26.12
CA ASN A 601 -73.58 81.63 -25.85
C ASN A 601 -73.95 80.79 -27.10
N GLU A 602 -73.90 81.37 -28.30
CA GLU A 602 -74.09 80.68 -29.59
C GLU A 602 -72.77 80.13 -30.12
N PHE A 603 -71.66 80.82 -29.85
CA PHE A 603 -70.30 80.43 -30.23
C PHE A 603 -69.39 80.35 -29.00
N GLU A 604 -68.55 79.33 -28.94
CA GLU A 604 -67.56 79.16 -27.87
C GLU A 604 -66.34 80.06 -28.09
N THR A 605 -65.97 80.30 -29.36
CA THR A 605 -64.80 81.11 -29.72
C THR A 605 -65.09 82.07 -30.87
N ILE A 606 -64.27 83.11 -30.99
CA ILE A 606 -64.43 84.12 -32.06
C ILE A 606 -64.21 83.53 -33.46
N GLU A 607 -63.45 82.43 -33.56
CA GLU A 607 -63.24 81.70 -34.80
C GLU A 607 -64.53 81.09 -35.33
N GLN A 608 -65.30 80.42 -34.45
CA GLN A 608 -66.57 79.82 -34.84
C GLN A 608 -67.55 80.87 -35.36
N TYR A 609 -67.59 82.04 -34.70
CA TYR A 609 -68.36 83.19 -35.19
C TYR A 609 -67.82 83.68 -36.55
N ASN A 610 -66.51 83.86 -36.69
CA ASN A 610 -65.88 84.40 -37.90
C ASN A 610 -66.01 83.49 -39.12
N GLU A 611 -66.05 82.17 -38.93
CA GLU A 611 -66.35 81.20 -39.98
C GLU A 611 -67.78 81.36 -40.52
N GLN A 612 -68.74 81.61 -39.64
CA GLN A 612 -70.15 81.82 -40.02
C GLN A 612 -70.41 83.24 -40.55
N ALA A 613 -69.72 84.25 -40.05
CA ALA A 613 -69.96 85.65 -40.37
C ALA A 613 -69.42 86.07 -41.76
N GLY A 614 -68.47 85.33 -42.34
CA GLY A 614 -67.95 85.60 -43.68
C GLY A 614 -67.35 87.01 -43.81
N GLU A 615 -67.95 87.86 -44.64
CA GLU A 615 -67.53 89.27 -44.83
C GLU A 615 -67.73 90.14 -43.59
N LEU A 616 -68.62 89.75 -42.67
CA LEU A 616 -68.92 90.47 -41.41
C LEU A 616 -68.07 89.98 -40.22
N ALA A 617 -67.03 89.19 -40.49
CA ALA A 617 -66.16 88.68 -39.45
C ALA A 617 -65.40 89.79 -38.71
N GLU A 618 -65.25 89.62 -37.40
CA GLU A 618 -64.49 90.56 -36.58
C GLU A 618 -62.98 90.38 -36.84
N PRO A 619 -62.25 91.47 -37.14
CA PRO A 619 -60.80 91.42 -37.33
C PRO A 619 -60.05 91.03 -36.06
N TYR A 620 -58.99 90.26 -36.23
CA TYR A 620 -58.05 89.92 -35.16
C TYR A 620 -57.22 91.16 -34.78
N ARG A 621 -57.14 91.42 -33.47
CA ARG A 621 -56.43 92.56 -32.91
C ARG A 621 -55.14 92.10 -32.25
N PHE A 622 -54.02 92.65 -32.70
CA PHE A 622 -52.70 92.34 -32.18
C PHE A 622 -52.13 93.55 -31.44
N LEU A 623 -51.79 93.35 -30.18
CA LEU A 623 -51.09 94.34 -29.37
C LEU A 623 -49.58 94.10 -29.47
N VAL A 624 -48.85 95.09 -29.97
CA VAL A 624 -47.39 95.06 -30.14
C VAL A 624 -46.78 96.05 -29.17
N ILE A 625 -45.86 95.58 -28.32
CA ILE A 625 -45.24 96.39 -27.27
C ILE A 625 -43.72 96.28 -27.43
N ALA A 626 -43.07 97.41 -27.67
CA ALA A 626 -41.62 97.53 -27.50
C ALA A 626 -41.26 97.90 -26.05
N ASP A 627 -40.13 97.39 -25.57
CA ASP A 627 -39.53 97.78 -24.29
C ASP A 627 -40.45 97.60 -23.06
N PHE A 628 -41.32 96.57 -23.06
CA PHE A 628 -42.11 96.21 -21.88
C PHE A 628 -41.20 95.91 -20.68
N PRO A 629 -41.48 96.41 -19.45
CA PRO A 629 -42.74 97.05 -19.00
C PRO A 629 -42.68 98.59 -18.91
N VAL A 630 -41.84 99.29 -19.67
CA VAL A 630 -41.73 100.76 -19.58
C VAL A 630 -43.09 101.42 -19.83
N ASN A 631 -43.50 102.35 -18.96
CA ASN A 631 -44.79 103.06 -18.97
C ASN A 631 -46.06 102.20 -18.66
N PHE A 632 -45.91 100.98 -18.12
CA PHE A 632 -47.02 100.12 -17.65
C PHE A 632 -47.28 100.20 -16.13
N ASN A 633 -46.96 101.34 -15.50
CA ASN A 633 -47.12 101.54 -14.06
C ASN A 633 -48.55 101.91 -13.63
#